data_AF-A0A916E7G6-F1
#
_entry.id   AF-A0A916E7G6-F1
#
_cell.length_a   1.000
_cell.length_b   1.000
_cell.length_c   1.000
_cell.angle_alpha   90.00
_cell.angle_beta   90.00
_cell.angle_gamma   90.00
#
_symmetry.space_group_name_H-M   'P 1'
#
loop_
_entity.id
_entity.type
_entity.pdbx_description
1 polymer ?
#
loop_
_entity_poly.entity_id
_entity_poly.type
_entity_poly.pdbx_seq_one_letter_code
_entity_poly.pdbx_strand_id
1 'polypeptide(L)'
;MITQAQEINFINYELDEKFLKYSQRNLDQKDEISFNFNLQQIEMLLMRELVIDKVYFEKGNNQFYFEDFSFKHEIFHNTPRIFFNVREVLQQEPIQTDKIKSFLVALQPSNSFISELLLIFEIILCFIKELAINNNEILIEDFIRQWSKLSRYNMMLTDICEEFSEFSLKHIIELYELIEQQDADLFNNTIIDDKFKIPLEEQMKKSINDCIDYYNQSESKISAKVFALALKRFIYRFLSIDSNIENLNLTNYFLDFTLNLWPNYIKEELVEKLFPTCLLVSHAYSCYIFINEEIEKIKEKQNKEKKLKFKL
;
A
#
# COMPACT_ATOMS: atom_id res chain seq x y z
N MET A 1 -19.35 -6.36 -10.10
CA MET A 1 -20.34 -6.80 -11.12
C MET A 1 -20.12 -8.23 -11.67
N ILE A 2 -18.93 -8.84 -11.56
CA ILE A 2 -18.72 -10.28 -11.85
C ILE A 2 -19.34 -11.22 -10.78
N THR A 3 -19.64 -10.72 -9.59
CA THR A 3 -20.21 -11.49 -8.45
C THR A 3 -21.59 -12.11 -8.71
N GLN A 4 -22.27 -11.71 -9.79
CA GLN A 4 -23.54 -12.28 -10.24
C GLN A 4 -23.37 -13.19 -11.47
N ALA A 5 -22.14 -13.40 -11.94
CA ALA A 5 -21.86 -14.24 -13.09
C ALA A 5 -22.13 -15.71 -12.75
N GLN A 6 -22.94 -16.34 -13.59
CA GLN A 6 -23.21 -17.77 -13.58
C GLN A 6 -22.36 -18.44 -14.66
N GLU A 7 -22.15 -19.76 -14.54
CA GLU A 7 -21.34 -20.54 -15.48
C GLU A 7 -21.78 -20.34 -16.95
N ILE A 8 -23.09 -20.17 -17.17
CA ILE A 8 -23.69 -19.91 -18.49
C ILE A 8 -23.19 -18.61 -19.14
N ASN A 9 -22.71 -17.64 -18.36
CA ASN A 9 -22.22 -16.36 -18.86
C ASN A 9 -20.80 -16.45 -19.44
N PHE A 10 -20.07 -17.54 -19.18
CA PHE A 10 -18.72 -17.76 -19.67
C PHE A 10 -18.70 -18.59 -20.96
N ILE A 11 -17.70 -18.34 -21.80
CA ILE A 11 -17.38 -19.20 -22.94
C ILE A 11 -16.52 -20.34 -22.42
N ASN A 12 -17.15 -21.45 -22.05
CA ASN A 12 -16.46 -22.66 -21.62
C ASN A 12 -16.52 -23.67 -22.76
N TYR A 13 -15.37 -24.15 -23.21
CA TYR A 13 -15.29 -25.21 -24.21
C TYR A 13 -14.21 -26.22 -23.83
N GLU A 14 -14.50 -27.48 -24.10
CA GLU A 14 -13.50 -28.55 -24.13
C GLU A 14 -13.21 -28.88 -25.58
N LEU A 15 -11.95 -29.21 -25.88
CA LEU A 15 -11.54 -29.55 -27.22
C LEU A 15 -12.18 -30.88 -27.64
N ASP A 16 -13.20 -30.82 -28.49
CA ASP A 16 -13.84 -31.97 -29.09
C ASP A 16 -13.37 -32.14 -30.54
N GLU A 17 -12.68 -33.24 -30.85
CA GLU A 17 -12.15 -33.55 -32.19
C GLU A 17 -13.24 -33.66 -33.29
N LYS A 18 -14.54 -33.57 -32.94
CA LYS A 18 -15.65 -33.53 -33.90
C LYS A 18 -15.54 -32.46 -34.99
N PHE A 19 -14.76 -31.38 -34.81
CA PHE A 19 -14.54 -30.37 -35.86
C PHE A 19 -13.83 -30.95 -37.11
N LEU A 20 -13.10 -32.07 -36.96
CA LEU A 20 -12.46 -32.78 -38.08
C LEU A 20 -13.46 -33.28 -39.13
N LYS A 21 -14.75 -33.38 -38.78
CA LYS A 21 -15.84 -33.75 -39.70
C LYS A 21 -16.12 -32.71 -40.79
N TYR A 22 -15.65 -31.46 -40.61
CA TYR A 22 -15.78 -30.40 -41.61
C TYR A 22 -14.56 -30.29 -42.54
N SER A 23 -13.62 -31.24 -42.44
CA SER A 23 -12.51 -31.36 -43.38
C SER A 23 -13.02 -31.93 -44.71
N GLN A 24 -13.00 -31.12 -45.76
CA GLN A 24 -13.34 -31.59 -47.11
C GLN A 24 -12.05 -31.98 -47.84
N ARG A 25 -12.05 -33.18 -48.42
CA ARG A 25 -10.93 -33.66 -49.26
C ARG A 25 -11.19 -33.27 -50.71
N ASN A 26 -10.26 -32.54 -51.30
CA ASN A 26 -10.31 -32.25 -52.72
C ASN A 26 -9.72 -33.45 -53.47
N LEU A 27 -10.54 -34.21 -54.19
CA LEU A 27 -10.11 -35.42 -54.92
C LEU A 27 -9.65 -35.13 -56.36
N ASP A 28 -9.70 -33.87 -56.79
CA ASP A 28 -9.42 -33.48 -58.18
C ASP A 28 -7.93 -33.21 -58.46
N GLN A 29 -7.06 -33.21 -57.45
CA GLN A 29 -5.61 -33.10 -57.60
C GLN A 29 -4.95 -34.46 -57.35
N LYS A 30 -4.37 -35.04 -58.41
CA LYS A 30 -3.90 -36.44 -58.42
C LYS A 30 -2.67 -36.73 -57.55
N ASP A 31 -1.92 -35.73 -57.09
CA ASP A 31 -0.61 -35.96 -56.43
C ASP A 31 -0.39 -35.24 -55.09
N GLU A 32 -1.33 -34.45 -54.58
CA GLU A 32 -1.28 -33.91 -53.20
C GLU A 32 -2.67 -33.92 -52.56
N ILE A 33 -2.81 -34.57 -51.40
CA ILE A 33 -4.05 -34.53 -50.61
C ILE A 33 -4.15 -33.13 -49.98
N SER A 34 -4.82 -32.21 -50.66
CA SER A 34 -5.12 -30.88 -50.11
C SER A 34 -6.37 -30.94 -49.22
N PHE A 35 -6.19 -30.62 -47.94
CA PHE A 35 -7.29 -30.45 -46.99
C PHE A 35 -7.81 -29.02 -47.08
N ASN A 36 -9.05 -28.86 -47.53
CA ASN A 36 -9.70 -27.55 -47.57
C ASN A 36 -10.72 -27.45 -46.44
N PHE A 37 -10.54 -26.44 -45.58
CA PHE A 37 -11.46 -26.14 -44.49
C PHE A 37 -12.35 -24.97 -44.90
N ASN A 38 -13.67 -25.14 -44.79
CA ASN A 38 -14.60 -24.03 -44.95
C ASN A 38 -14.64 -23.21 -43.65
N LEU A 39 -13.72 -22.24 -43.56
CA LEU A 39 -13.54 -21.42 -42.35
C LEU A 39 -14.80 -20.65 -41.98
N GLN A 40 -15.57 -20.16 -42.96
CA GLN A 40 -16.83 -19.43 -42.70
C GLN A 40 -17.89 -20.31 -42.05
N GLN A 41 -18.00 -21.57 -42.48
CA GLN A 41 -18.93 -22.52 -41.86
C GLN A 41 -18.50 -22.91 -40.46
N ILE A 42 -17.19 -23.12 -40.26
CA ILE A 42 -16.62 -23.42 -38.94
C ILE A 42 -16.84 -22.24 -37.99
N GLU A 43 -16.57 -21.01 -38.44
CA GLU A 43 -16.78 -19.79 -37.67
C GLU A 43 -18.25 -19.60 -37.27
N MET A 44 -19.19 -19.79 -38.20
CA MET A 44 -20.62 -19.67 -37.91
C MET A 44 -21.08 -20.69 -36.86
N LEU A 45 -20.57 -21.92 -36.91
CA LEU A 45 -20.88 -22.96 -35.92
C LEU A 45 -20.29 -22.62 -34.56
N LEU A 46 -19.03 -22.19 -34.50
CA LEU A 46 -18.38 -21.80 -33.26
C LEU A 46 -19.05 -20.58 -32.63
N MET A 47 -19.39 -19.57 -33.41
CA MET A 47 -20.13 -18.40 -32.94
C MET A 47 -21.46 -18.81 -32.31
N ARG A 48 -22.20 -19.70 -32.97
CA ARG A 48 -23.51 -20.16 -32.47
C ARG A 48 -23.42 -20.96 -31.19
N GLU A 49 -22.47 -21.88 -31.09
CA GLU A 49 -22.36 -22.78 -29.94
C GLU A 49 -21.68 -22.12 -28.74
N LEU A 50 -20.70 -21.26 -28.98
CA LEU A 50 -19.82 -20.74 -27.93
C LEU A 50 -20.11 -19.30 -27.53
N VAL A 51 -20.54 -18.45 -28.47
CA VAL A 51 -20.54 -16.99 -28.30
C VAL A 51 -21.95 -16.40 -28.23
N ILE A 52 -22.93 -16.99 -28.92
CA ILE A 52 -24.32 -16.53 -28.87
C ILE A 52 -24.86 -16.61 -27.43
N ASP A 53 -25.63 -15.58 -27.05
CA ASP A 53 -26.25 -15.41 -25.73
C ASP A 53 -25.27 -15.28 -24.55
N LYS A 54 -23.98 -15.07 -24.83
CA LYS A 54 -22.98 -14.72 -23.81
C LYS A 54 -23.04 -13.23 -23.49
N VAL A 55 -22.68 -12.91 -22.25
CA VAL A 55 -22.79 -11.55 -21.70
C VAL A 55 -21.46 -10.83 -21.83
N TYR A 56 -21.51 -9.55 -22.19
CA TYR A 56 -20.34 -8.68 -22.13
C TYR A 56 -20.10 -8.26 -20.67
N PHE A 57 -18.92 -8.58 -20.13
CA PHE A 57 -18.50 -8.07 -18.84
C PHE A 57 -17.99 -6.64 -19.01
N GLU A 58 -18.65 -5.68 -18.37
CA GLU A 58 -18.19 -4.29 -18.37
C GLU A 58 -16.99 -4.13 -17.42
N LYS A 59 -16.01 -3.31 -17.83
CA LYS A 59 -14.88 -2.95 -16.98
C LYS A 59 -15.33 -1.96 -15.91
N GLY A 60 -14.79 -2.07 -14.70
CA GLY A 60 -14.98 -1.05 -13.67
C GLY A 60 -14.29 0.28 -14.04
N ASN A 61 -14.50 1.30 -13.21
CA ASN A 61 -13.93 2.65 -13.40
C ASN A 61 -12.39 2.64 -13.57
N ASN A 62 -11.71 1.64 -13.00
CA ASN A 62 -10.26 1.48 -13.06
C ASN A 62 -9.79 0.71 -14.32
N GLN A 63 -10.66 0.48 -15.31
CA GLN A 63 -10.42 -0.31 -16.52
C GLN A 63 -10.12 -1.82 -16.32
N PHE A 64 -10.19 -2.30 -15.08
CA PHE A 64 -10.11 -3.71 -14.71
C PHE A 64 -11.50 -4.35 -14.58
N TYR A 65 -11.61 -5.67 -14.80
CA TYR A 65 -12.86 -6.42 -14.69
C TYR A 65 -13.22 -6.79 -13.24
N PHE A 66 -12.23 -6.80 -12.37
CA PHE A 66 -12.38 -6.94 -10.92
C PHE A 66 -12.16 -5.57 -10.29
N GLU A 67 -12.91 -5.28 -9.22
CA GLU A 67 -12.50 -4.23 -8.28
C GLU A 67 -11.18 -4.69 -7.64
N ASP A 68 -10.24 -3.78 -7.42
CA ASP A 68 -8.99 -4.09 -6.73
C ASP A 68 -9.33 -4.79 -5.41
N PHE A 69 -8.72 -5.95 -5.16
CA PHE A 69 -8.88 -6.67 -3.91
C PHE A 69 -8.51 -5.73 -2.76
N SER A 70 -9.47 -5.36 -1.93
CA SER A 70 -9.33 -4.32 -0.90
C SER A 70 -8.42 -4.69 0.27
N PHE A 71 -7.69 -5.81 0.23
CA PHE A 71 -6.76 -6.17 1.30
C PHE A 71 -5.67 -5.11 1.55
N LYS A 72 -5.39 -4.24 0.58
CA LYS A 72 -4.43 -3.14 0.74
C LYS A 72 -4.97 -2.13 1.76
N HIS A 73 -4.20 -1.87 2.82
CA HIS A 73 -4.55 -1.01 3.97
C HIS A 73 -5.58 -1.62 4.95
N GLU A 74 -6.20 -2.76 4.64
CA GLU A 74 -7.19 -3.39 5.53
C GLU A 74 -6.58 -3.91 6.83
N ILE A 75 -5.28 -4.22 6.84
CA ILE A 75 -4.62 -4.74 8.04
C ILE A 75 -4.71 -3.78 9.22
N PHE A 76 -4.58 -2.47 9.00
CA PHE A 76 -4.66 -1.48 10.07
C PHE A 76 -6.10 -1.10 10.42
N HIS A 77 -7.04 -1.32 9.51
CA HIS A 77 -8.46 -1.24 9.84
C HIS A 77 -8.88 -2.42 10.74
N ASN A 78 -8.49 -3.65 10.37
CA ASN A 78 -8.91 -4.88 11.04
C ASN A 78 -8.06 -5.21 12.27
N THR A 79 -6.77 -4.87 12.24
CA THR A 79 -5.81 -5.03 13.34
C THR A 79 -4.97 -3.74 13.51
N PRO A 80 -5.56 -2.64 14.02
CA PRO A 80 -4.86 -1.36 14.21
C PRO A 80 -3.54 -1.44 14.98
N ARG A 81 -3.46 -2.38 15.91
CA ARG A 81 -2.32 -2.64 16.79
C ARG A 81 -1.41 -3.75 16.28
N ILE A 82 -1.40 -4.05 14.97
CA ILE A 82 -0.63 -5.16 14.41
C ILE A 82 0.85 -5.11 14.81
N PHE A 83 1.47 -3.94 14.79
CA PHE A 83 2.86 -3.78 15.22
C PHE A 83 3.08 -4.08 16.69
N PHE A 84 2.18 -3.61 17.55
CA PHE A 84 2.21 -3.97 18.97
C PHE A 84 2.07 -5.48 19.15
N ASN A 85 1.10 -6.11 18.49
CA ASN A 85 0.86 -7.55 18.56
C ASN A 85 2.09 -8.36 18.07
N VAL A 86 2.75 -7.92 17.01
CA VAL A 86 3.97 -8.55 16.51
C VAL A 86 5.11 -8.43 17.52
N ARG A 87 5.27 -7.29 18.19
CA ARG A 87 6.29 -7.13 19.24
C ARG A 87 6.08 -8.05 20.44
N GLU A 88 4.83 -8.38 20.76
CA GLU A 88 4.52 -9.32 21.86
C GLU A 88 4.97 -10.76 21.56
N VAL A 89 5.00 -11.16 20.27
CA VAL A 89 5.39 -12.53 19.87
C VAL A 89 6.82 -12.63 19.31
N LEU A 90 7.34 -11.53 18.75
CA LEU A 90 8.59 -11.49 18.01
C LEU A 90 9.44 -10.27 18.39
N GLN A 91 10.55 -10.52 19.08
CA GLN A 91 11.49 -9.46 19.49
C GLN A 91 12.06 -8.73 18.26
N GLN A 92 11.86 -7.41 18.22
CA GLN A 92 12.35 -6.53 17.16
C GLN A 92 13.69 -5.89 17.55
N GLU A 93 14.54 -5.64 16.56
CA GLU A 93 15.85 -5.00 16.70
C GLU A 93 16.01 -3.87 15.67
N PRO A 94 16.73 -2.78 16.03
CA PRO A 94 16.97 -1.69 15.10
C PRO A 94 17.92 -2.10 13.97
N ILE A 95 17.66 -1.59 12.78
CA ILE A 95 18.52 -1.76 11.62
C ILE A 95 19.74 -0.83 11.75
N GLN A 96 20.92 -1.34 11.44
CA GLN A 96 22.13 -0.52 11.40
C GLN A 96 22.03 0.58 10.34
N THR A 97 22.42 1.81 10.69
CA THR A 97 22.29 3.00 9.84
C THR A 97 22.89 2.82 8.43
N ASP A 98 23.99 2.09 8.31
CA ASP A 98 24.63 1.86 7.00
C ASP A 98 23.79 0.92 6.12
N LYS A 99 23.14 -0.08 6.70
CA LYS A 99 22.19 -0.95 6.00
C LYS A 99 20.93 -0.21 5.56
N ILE A 100 20.41 0.69 6.40
CA ILE A 100 19.26 1.54 6.03
C ILE A 100 19.60 2.34 4.77
N LYS A 101 20.77 2.97 4.71
CA LYS A 101 21.17 3.76 3.53
C LYS A 101 21.27 2.90 2.28
N SER A 102 21.91 1.73 2.36
CA SER A 102 22.01 0.79 1.24
C SER A 102 20.63 0.36 0.75
N PHE A 103 19.74 -0.02 1.66
CA PHE A 103 18.36 -0.39 1.35
C PHE A 103 17.58 0.73 0.67
N LEU A 104 17.66 1.96 1.19
CA LEU A 104 16.96 3.11 0.61
C LEU A 104 17.47 3.46 -0.79
N VAL A 105 18.77 3.28 -1.06
CA VAL A 105 19.35 3.46 -2.40
C VAL A 105 18.84 2.37 -3.35
N ALA A 106 18.81 1.12 -2.90
CA ALA A 106 18.29 0.00 -3.68
C ALA A 106 16.78 0.11 -3.96
N LEU A 107 16.03 0.79 -3.09
CA LEU A 107 14.59 1.01 -3.25
C LEU A 107 14.24 2.13 -4.26
N GLN A 108 15.17 3.05 -4.59
CA GLN A 108 14.91 4.17 -5.50
C GLN A 108 14.40 3.75 -6.91
N PRO A 109 14.99 2.74 -7.58
CA PRO A 109 14.47 2.24 -8.87
C PRO A 109 13.11 1.55 -8.73
N SER A 110 12.80 1.07 -7.53
CA SER A 110 11.63 0.27 -7.19
C SER A 110 10.44 1.11 -6.73
N ASN A 111 10.46 2.45 -6.90
CA ASN A 111 9.35 3.33 -6.54
C ASN A 111 8.01 2.90 -7.18
N SER A 112 8.04 2.27 -8.36
CA SER A 112 6.86 1.71 -9.01
C SER A 112 6.25 0.50 -8.29
N PHE A 113 6.95 -0.07 -7.30
CA PHE A 113 6.59 -1.31 -6.61
C PHE A 113 6.44 -1.15 -5.08
N ILE A 114 6.46 0.08 -4.57
CA ILE A 114 6.34 0.33 -3.12
C ILE A 114 5.01 -0.19 -2.57
N SER A 115 3.93 -0.05 -3.35
CA SER A 115 2.61 -0.53 -2.98
C SER A 115 2.56 -2.05 -2.81
N GLU A 116 3.18 -2.79 -3.72
CA GLU A 116 3.31 -4.23 -3.70
C GLU A 116 4.20 -4.67 -2.53
N LEU A 117 5.28 -3.94 -2.28
CA LEU A 117 6.15 -4.16 -1.13
C LEU A 117 5.40 -4.01 0.20
N LEU A 118 4.63 -2.95 0.37
CA LEU A 118 3.82 -2.77 1.57
C LEU A 118 2.85 -3.94 1.74
N LEU A 119 2.15 -4.34 0.69
CA LEU A 119 1.26 -5.51 0.73
C LEU A 119 1.98 -6.80 1.16
N ILE A 120 3.19 -7.05 0.65
CA ILE A 120 4.00 -8.22 1.05
C ILE A 120 4.30 -8.17 2.55
N PHE A 121 4.71 -7.01 3.06
CA PHE A 121 5.00 -6.88 4.48
C PHE A 121 3.73 -6.98 5.34
N GLU A 122 2.58 -6.48 4.88
CA GLU A 122 1.30 -6.69 5.56
C GLU A 122 0.97 -8.18 5.69
N ILE A 123 1.20 -8.97 4.63
CA ILE A 123 1.05 -10.43 4.66
C ILE A 123 2.00 -11.07 5.68
N ILE A 124 3.28 -10.65 5.71
CA ILE A 124 4.27 -11.18 6.66
C ILE A 124 3.84 -10.87 8.10
N LEU A 125 3.43 -9.62 8.39
CA LEU A 125 2.96 -9.21 9.72
C LEU A 125 1.74 -10.03 10.16
N CYS A 126 0.79 -10.26 9.25
CA CYS A 126 -0.34 -11.15 9.49
C CYS A 126 0.12 -12.57 9.85
N PHE A 127 1.04 -13.17 9.09
CA PHE A 127 1.52 -14.51 9.41
C PHE A 127 2.25 -14.58 10.76
N ILE A 128 3.08 -13.60 11.09
CA ILE A 128 3.76 -13.57 12.38
C ILE A 128 2.73 -13.57 13.52
N LYS A 129 1.71 -12.71 13.42
CA LYS A 129 0.63 -12.61 14.41
C LYS A 129 -0.18 -13.91 14.50
N GLU A 130 -0.73 -14.37 13.38
CA GLU A 130 -1.70 -15.48 13.35
C GLU A 130 -1.05 -16.84 13.64
N LEU A 131 0.22 -17.03 13.28
CA LEU A 131 0.96 -18.27 13.53
C LEU A 131 1.85 -18.20 14.78
N ALA A 132 1.83 -17.07 15.51
CA ALA A 132 2.67 -16.82 16.68
C ALA A 132 4.16 -17.14 16.42
N ILE A 133 4.68 -16.69 15.28
CA ILE A 133 6.08 -16.91 14.89
C ILE A 133 6.97 -16.15 15.88
N ASN A 134 7.88 -16.86 16.53
CA ASN A 134 8.75 -16.31 17.58
C ASN A 134 10.25 -16.42 17.27
N ASN A 135 10.63 -17.00 16.13
CA ASN A 135 12.02 -17.05 15.69
C ASN A 135 12.33 -15.80 14.84
N ASN A 136 13.02 -14.84 15.45
CA ASN A 136 13.30 -13.53 14.88
C ASN A 136 14.52 -13.50 13.94
N GLU A 137 15.32 -14.58 13.90
CA GLU A 137 16.49 -14.73 13.03
C GLU A 137 16.16 -15.26 11.63
N ILE A 138 14.91 -15.71 11.39
CA ILE A 138 14.45 -16.13 10.05
C ILE A 138 14.67 -14.97 9.07
N LEU A 139 15.39 -15.23 7.97
CA LEU A 139 15.56 -14.25 6.90
C LEU A 139 14.22 -13.95 6.23
N ILE A 140 13.95 -12.69 5.94
CA ILE A 140 12.71 -12.27 5.26
C ILE A 140 12.60 -12.96 3.91
N GLU A 141 13.72 -13.07 3.16
CA GLU A 141 13.79 -13.81 1.91
C GLU A 141 13.36 -15.28 2.09
N ASP A 142 13.93 -15.99 3.08
CA ASP A 142 13.58 -17.39 3.34
C ASP A 142 12.12 -17.55 3.72
N PHE A 143 11.59 -16.61 4.50
CA PHE A 143 10.20 -16.60 4.91
C PHE A 143 9.26 -16.44 3.72
N ILE A 144 9.53 -15.47 2.84
CA ILE A 144 8.77 -15.26 1.61
C ILE A 144 8.89 -16.49 0.71
N ARG A 145 10.09 -17.08 0.54
CA ARG A 145 10.30 -18.30 -0.26
C ARG A 145 9.56 -19.52 0.25
N GLN A 146 9.29 -19.62 1.55
CA GLN A 146 8.50 -20.70 2.13
C GLN A 146 7.01 -20.52 1.81
N TRP A 147 6.50 -19.30 1.97
CA TRP A 147 5.12 -18.96 1.60
C TRP A 147 4.90 -19.06 0.09
N SER A 148 5.89 -18.66 -0.72
CA SER A 148 5.80 -18.60 -2.17
C SER A 148 5.54 -19.97 -2.81
N LYS A 149 6.05 -21.04 -2.18
CA LYS A 149 5.78 -22.43 -2.57
C LYS A 149 4.32 -22.84 -2.39
N LEU A 150 3.58 -22.12 -1.54
CA LEU A 150 2.18 -22.40 -1.23
C LEU A 150 1.22 -21.61 -2.14
N SER A 151 1.67 -20.51 -2.75
CA SER A 151 0.86 -19.68 -3.65
C SER A 151 1.16 -19.96 -5.13
N ARG A 152 0.11 -20.11 -5.95
CA ARG A 152 0.24 -20.23 -7.43
C ARG A 152 0.69 -18.92 -8.13
N TYR A 153 0.81 -17.84 -7.37
CA TYR A 153 1.25 -16.51 -7.79
C TYR A 153 2.72 -16.35 -7.41
N ASN A 154 3.69 -16.35 -8.33
CA ASN A 154 5.09 -16.01 -7.99
C ASN A 154 6.01 -15.81 -9.20
N MET A 155 6.06 -14.60 -9.75
CA MET A 155 7.22 -14.20 -10.57
C MET A 155 7.75 -12.83 -10.13
N MET A 156 6.86 -11.90 -9.78
CA MET A 156 7.25 -10.57 -9.28
C MET A 156 7.87 -10.58 -7.86
N LEU A 157 7.46 -11.52 -7.01
CA LEU A 157 7.93 -11.63 -5.62
C LEU A 157 9.40 -12.05 -5.53
N THR A 158 9.88 -12.92 -6.43
CA THR A 158 11.25 -13.44 -6.38
C THR A 158 12.30 -12.40 -6.69
N ASP A 159 12.01 -11.48 -7.62
CA ASP A 159 12.94 -10.43 -8.04
C ASP A 159 13.10 -9.36 -6.94
N ILE A 160 12.06 -9.17 -6.13
CA ILE A 160 12.03 -8.22 -5.01
C ILE A 160 12.70 -8.80 -3.74
N CYS A 161 12.78 -10.13 -3.62
CA CYS A 161 13.30 -10.81 -2.43
C CYS A 161 14.80 -10.60 -2.18
N GLU A 162 15.61 -10.41 -3.22
CA GLU A 162 17.07 -10.30 -3.08
C GLU A 162 17.47 -9.07 -2.25
N GLU A 163 16.70 -7.98 -2.36
CA GLU A 163 16.91 -6.76 -1.58
C GLU A 163 16.68 -6.95 -0.06
N PHE A 164 16.02 -8.05 0.32
CA PHE A 164 15.74 -8.39 1.71
C PHE A 164 16.66 -9.47 2.30
N SER A 165 17.64 -9.96 1.52
CA SER A 165 18.55 -11.04 1.91
C SER A 165 19.36 -10.74 3.19
N GLU A 166 19.64 -9.47 3.47
CA GLU A 166 20.39 -9.04 4.66
C GLU A 166 19.53 -8.82 5.91
N PHE A 167 18.21 -9.03 5.82
CA PHE A 167 17.25 -8.71 6.86
C PHE A 167 16.50 -9.94 7.35
N SER A 168 16.47 -10.10 8.68
CA SER A 168 15.62 -11.07 9.37
C SER A 168 14.30 -10.47 9.87
N LEU A 169 13.37 -11.33 10.30
CA LEU A 169 12.05 -10.93 10.83
C LEU A 169 12.13 -9.96 12.03
N LYS A 170 13.25 -9.93 12.76
CA LYS A 170 13.50 -8.92 13.81
C LYS A 170 13.51 -7.46 13.31
N HIS A 171 13.66 -7.24 12.00
CA HIS A 171 13.66 -5.91 11.39
C HIS A 171 12.33 -5.56 10.70
N ILE A 172 11.33 -6.45 10.74
CA ILE A 172 10.13 -6.35 9.87
C ILE A 172 9.36 -5.05 10.08
N ILE A 173 9.24 -4.58 11.33
CA ILE A 173 8.49 -3.35 11.63
C ILE A 173 9.23 -2.13 11.12
N GLU A 174 10.54 -2.01 11.38
CA GLU A 174 11.31 -0.85 10.94
C GLU A 174 11.40 -0.79 9.41
N LEU A 175 11.54 -1.94 8.74
CA LEU A 175 11.49 -2.00 7.27
C LEU A 175 10.14 -1.52 6.72
N TYR A 176 9.02 -1.98 7.29
CA TYR A 176 7.70 -1.49 6.88
C TYR A 176 7.63 0.04 7.02
N GLU A 177 8.03 0.56 8.19
CA GLU A 177 8.01 1.99 8.48
C GLU A 177 8.89 2.80 7.51
N LEU A 178 10.04 2.26 7.10
CA LEU A 178 10.93 2.88 6.11
C LEU A 178 10.30 2.91 4.72
N ILE A 179 9.68 1.81 4.28
CA ILE A 179 9.00 1.70 3.00
C ILE A 179 7.82 2.69 2.94
N GLU A 180 6.98 2.72 3.98
CA GLU A 180 5.84 3.64 4.11
C GLU A 180 6.30 5.12 4.09
N GLN A 181 7.49 5.41 4.62
CA GLN A 181 8.05 6.75 4.60
C GLN A 181 8.50 7.20 3.21
N GLN A 182 9.04 6.31 2.37
CA GLN A 182 9.50 6.66 1.01
C GLN A 182 8.37 7.07 0.07
N ASP A 183 7.13 6.72 0.39
CA ASP A 183 6.05 6.81 -0.56
C ASP A 183 5.37 8.19 -0.61
N ALA A 184 5.99 9.14 -1.30
CA ALA A 184 5.35 10.43 -1.60
C ALA A 184 4.23 10.28 -2.62
N ASP A 185 4.41 9.40 -3.61
CA ASP A 185 3.49 9.24 -4.74
C ASP A 185 2.22 8.48 -4.36
N LEU A 186 2.30 7.42 -3.54
CA LEU A 186 1.12 6.74 -3.02
C LEU A 186 0.32 7.62 -2.09
N PHE A 187 0.97 8.43 -1.24
CA PHE A 187 0.24 9.38 -0.40
C PHE A 187 -0.54 10.38 -1.25
N ASN A 188 0.05 10.86 -2.35
CA ASN A 188 -0.64 11.74 -3.30
C ASN A 188 -1.76 11.02 -4.08
N ASN A 189 -1.59 9.73 -4.35
CA ASN A 189 -2.58 8.90 -5.04
C ASN A 189 -3.63 8.29 -4.09
N THR A 190 -3.49 8.48 -2.77
CA THR A 190 -4.45 7.97 -1.78
C THR A 190 -5.73 8.79 -1.88
N ILE A 191 -6.82 8.15 -2.27
CA ILE A 191 -8.13 8.79 -2.33
C ILE A 191 -8.67 8.89 -0.91
N ILE A 192 -8.74 10.12 -0.40
CA ILE A 192 -9.28 10.43 0.92
C ILE A 192 -10.67 11.03 0.72
N ASP A 193 -11.64 10.52 1.47
CA ASP A 193 -13.01 11.04 1.47
C ASP A 193 -13.04 12.50 1.97
N ASP A 194 -13.92 13.31 1.38
CA ASP A 194 -14.08 14.72 1.71
C ASP A 194 -14.51 14.96 3.16
N LYS A 195 -15.13 13.97 3.82
CA LYS A 195 -15.43 14.02 5.26
C LYS A 195 -14.19 14.18 6.15
N PHE A 196 -13.01 13.84 5.62
CA PHE A 196 -11.72 13.99 6.32
C PHE A 196 -10.90 15.22 5.91
N LYS A 197 -11.49 16.12 5.11
CA LYS A 197 -10.86 17.34 4.61
C LYS A 197 -11.49 18.60 5.18
N ILE A 198 -12.05 18.53 6.39
CA ILE A 198 -12.69 19.69 7.02
C ILE A 198 -11.62 20.76 7.29
N PRO A 199 -11.83 22.03 6.89
CA PRO A 199 -10.85 23.10 7.08
C PRO A 199 -10.55 23.36 8.56
N LEU A 200 -9.30 23.78 8.84
CA LEU A 200 -8.90 24.17 10.19
C LEU A 200 -9.37 25.58 10.51
N GLU A 201 -9.97 25.74 11.68
CA GLU A 201 -10.22 27.05 12.27
C GLU A 201 -8.94 27.71 12.78
N GLU A 202 -8.95 29.03 12.93
CA GLU A 202 -7.77 29.78 13.41
C GLU A 202 -7.32 29.35 14.82
N GLN A 203 -8.26 28.99 15.69
CA GLN A 203 -7.93 28.46 17.01
C GLN A 203 -7.18 27.12 16.93
N MET A 204 -7.57 26.25 15.99
CA MET A 204 -6.92 24.95 15.79
C MET A 204 -5.50 25.13 15.25
N LYS A 205 -5.32 26.02 14.26
CA LYS A 205 -3.99 26.38 13.72
C LYS A 205 -3.07 26.90 14.82
N LYS A 206 -3.59 27.74 15.72
CA LYS A 206 -2.84 28.22 16.87
C LYS A 206 -2.42 27.08 17.79
N SER A 207 -3.34 26.18 18.16
CA SER A 207 -3.01 25.01 18.99
C SER A 207 -1.97 24.10 18.35
N ILE A 208 -2.00 23.93 17.03
CA ILE A 208 -0.98 23.18 16.27
C ILE A 208 0.38 23.88 16.34
N ASN A 209 0.43 25.19 16.13
CA ASN A 209 1.69 25.94 16.19
C ASN A 209 2.31 25.99 17.60
N ASP A 210 1.48 25.93 18.63
CA ASP A 210 1.93 25.91 20.01
C ASP A 210 2.65 24.60 20.36
N CYS A 211 2.23 23.46 19.78
CA CYS A 211 2.86 22.15 20.04
C CYS A 211 4.06 21.82 19.14
N ILE A 212 4.16 22.47 17.97
CA ILE A 212 5.16 22.14 16.95
C ILE A 212 6.39 23.05 16.97
N ASP A 213 7.56 22.45 16.79
CA ASP A 213 8.81 23.14 16.45
C ASP A 213 9.15 22.96 14.97
N TYR A 214 9.05 24.07 14.24
CA TYR A 214 9.39 24.13 12.81
C TYR A 214 10.89 24.32 12.52
N TYR A 215 11.66 24.76 13.52
CA TYR A 215 13.08 25.08 13.35
C TYR A 215 14.01 23.98 13.85
N ASN A 216 13.49 22.97 14.55
CA ASN A 216 14.25 21.91 15.23
C ASN A 216 15.29 22.49 16.21
N GLN A 217 14.87 23.47 17.00
CA GLN A 217 15.66 24.20 17.99
C GLN A 217 15.19 23.95 19.43
N SER A 218 14.04 23.30 19.62
CA SER A 218 13.39 23.12 20.91
C SER A 218 13.26 21.64 21.24
N GLU A 219 13.75 21.25 22.43
CA GLU A 219 13.51 19.92 23.01
C GLU A 219 12.16 19.83 23.74
N SER A 220 11.46 20.96 23.92
CA SER A 220 10.20 21.05 24.64
C SER A 220 8.97 21.06 23.73
N LYS A 221 9.17 20.83 22.43
CA LYS A 221 8.12 20.79 21.39
C LYS A 221 8.33 19.60 20.46
N ILE A 222 7.30 19.24 19.71
CA ILE A 222 7.35 18.15 18.73
C ILE A 222 7.88 18.70 17.41
N SER A 223 8.88 18.06 16.80
CA SER A 223 9.36 18.47 15.48
C SER A 223 8.24 18.45 14.44
N ALA A 224 8.14 19.51 13.62
CA ALA A 224 7.13 19.62 12.57
C ALA A 224 7.16 18.43 11.60
N LYS A 225 8.37 17.98 11.24
CA LYS A 225 8.55 16.82 10.34
C LYS A 225 8.04 15.53 10.97
N VAL A 226 8.25 15.36 12.27
CA VAL A 226 7.83 14.17 13.00
C VAL A 226 6.31 14.16 13.18
N PHE A 227 5.71 15.31 13.49
CA PHE A 227 4.27 15.46 13.55
C PHE A 227 3.62 15.17 12.19
N ALA A 228 4.16 15.75 11.11
CA ALA A 228 3.69 15.50 9.75
C ALA A 228 3.81 14.01 9.37
N LEU A 229 4.89 13.34 9.76
CA LEU A 229 5.05 11.90 9.52
C LEU A 229 3.99 11.07 10.27
N ALA A 230 3.72 11.39 11.54
CA ALA A 230 2.70 10.70 12.32
C ALA A 230 1.29 10.90 11.72
N LEU A 231 0.97 12.10 11.23
CA LEU A 231 -0.25 12.37 10.45
C LEU A 231 -0.29 11.58 9.14
N LYS A 232 0.82 11.54 8.39
CA LYS A 232 0.92 10.76 7.15
C LYS A 232 0.55 9.30 7.38
N ARG A 233 1.14 8.69 8.42
CA ARG A 233 0.86 7.31 8.84
C ARG A 233 -0.61 7.13 9.24
N PHE A 234 -1.15 8.05 10.03
CA PHE A 234 -2.55 7.98 10.45
C PHE A 234 -3.50 8.02 9.25
N ILE A 235 -3.30 8.98 8.34
CA ILE A 235 -4.11 9.12 7.13
C ILE A 235 -4.04 7.84 6.28
N TYR A 236 -2.82 7.35 6.03
CA TYR A 236 -2.60 6.16 5.22
C TYR A 236 -3.22 4.89 5.80
N ARG A 237 -3.09 4.69 7.12
CA ARG A 237 -3.52 3.46 7.80
C ARG A 237 -5.01 3.46 8.17
N PHE A 238 -5.61 4.62 8.41
CA PHE A 238 -6.97 4.71 8.96
C PHE A 238 -7.99 5.40 8.04
N LEU A 239 -7.56 6.27 7.11
CA LEU A 239 -8.47 7.06 6.27
C LEU A 239 -8.54 6.59 4.82
N SER A 240 -7.68 5.64 4.42
CA SER A 240 -7.70 5.02 3.10
C SER A 240 -8.87 4.04 2.90
N ILE A 241 -9.61 3.74 3.97
CA ILE A 241 -10.77 2.84 3.97
C ILE A 241 -11.97 3.60 4.50
N ASP A 242 -13.14 3.35 3.91
CA ASP A 242 -14.38 3.96 4.35
C ASP A 242 -14.69 3.56 5.80
N SER A 243 -14.72 4.55 6.67
CA SER A 243 -14.93 4.38 8.10
C SER A 243 -15.71 5.57 8.66
N ASN A 244 -16.54 5.32 9.68
CA ASN A 244 -17.39 6.33 10.31
C ASN A 244 -16.74 6.88 11.60
N ILE A 245 -15.50 7.35 11.46
CA ILE A 245 -14.68 7.83 12.58
C ILE A 245 -14.44 9.34 12.54
N GLU A 246 -14.99 10.06 11.57
CA GLU A 246 -14.71 11.47 11.28
C GLU A 246 -14.98 12.40 12.48
N ASN A 247 -15.97 12.06 13.30
CA ASN A 247 -16.36 12.84 14.48
C ASN A 247 -15.60 12.46 15.76
N LEU A 248 -14.69 11.47 15.70
CA LEU A 248 -13.87 11.09 16.84
C LEU A 248 -12.71 12.07 17.04
N ASN A 249 -12.22 12.16 18.28
CA ASN A 249 -11.09 13.04 18.60
C ASN A 249 -9.78 12.40 18.15
N LEU A 250 -8.90 13.18 17.47
CA LEU A 250 -7.58 12.69 17.07
C LEU A 250 -6.71 12.26 18.25
N THR A 251 -6.90 12.88 19.41
CA THR A 251 -6.19 12.54 20.65
C THR A 251 -6.34 11.06 21.01
N ASN A 252 -7.51 10.46 20.73
CA ASN A 252 -7.75 9.03 21.03
C ASN A 252 -6.79 8.11 20.26
N TYR A 253 -6.34 8.52 19.08
CA TYR A 253 -5.43 7.74 18.25
C TYR A 253 -3.97 8.14 18.50
N PHE A 254 -3.69 9.44 18.59
CA PHE A 254 -2.32 9.93 18.72
C PHE A 254 -1.74 9.76 20.12
N LEU A 255 -2.57 9.52 21.15
CA LEU A 255 -2.11 9.10 22.48
C LEU A 255 -2.10 7.58 22.65
N ASP A 256 -2.62 6.80 21.69
CA ASP A 256 -2.46 5.35 21.71
C ASP A 256 -1.14 4.95 21.03
N PHE A 257 -0.07 4.89 21.81
CA PHE A 257 1.27 4.52 21.33
C PHE A 257 1.35 3.10 20.75
N THR A 258 0.37 2.24 21.05
CA THR A 258 0.30 0.89 20.47
C THR A 258 -0.07 0.90 18.97
N LEU A 259 -0.61 2.02 18.46
CA LEU A 259 -0.87 2.22 17.02
C LEU A 259 0.39 2.56 16.21
N ASN A 260 1.53 2.80 16.88
CA ASN A 260 2.83 3.02 16.27
C ASN A 260 2.82 4.15 15.20
N LEU A 261 2.11 5.24 15.50
CA LEU A 261 2.06 6.43 14.65
C LEU A 261 3.35 7.25 14.79
N TRP A 262 3.83 7.42 16.03
CA TRP A 262 5.04 8.15 16.34
C TRP A 262 6.30 7.29 16.14
N PRO A 263 7.42 7.88 15.70
CA PRO A 263 8.71 7.21 15.77
C PRO A 263 9.11 6.86 17.21
N ASN A 264 9.79 5.72 17.39
CA ASN A 264 10.13 5.17 18.72
C ASN A 264 11.00 6.10 19.60
N TYR A 265 11.68 7.10 19.02
CA TYR A 265 12.50 8.05 19.78
C TYR A 265 11.69 9.21 20.39
N ILE A 266 10.40 9.34 20.05
CA ILE A 266 9.53 10.37 20.61
C ILE A 266 9.01 9.89 21.97
N LYS A 267 9.16 10.76 22.99
CA LYS A 267 8.68 10.49 24.35
C LYS A 267 7.16 10.64 24.43
N GLU A 268 6.50 9.65 25.01
CA GLU A 268 5.04 9.64 25.23
C GLU A 268 4.56 10.84 26.04
N GLU A 269 5.20 11.11 27.17
CA GLU A 269 4.89 12.26 28.05
C GLU A 269 4.90 13.61 27.32
N LEU A 270 5.77 13.76 26.31
CA LEU A 270 5.86 14.98 25.51
C LEU A 270 4.61 15.14 24.64
N VAL A 271 4.15 14.06 24.02
CA VAL A 271 2.96 14.06 23.17
C VAL A 271 1.70 14.25 24.01
N GLU A 272 1.55 13.52 25.10
CA GLU A 272 0.41 13.64 26.02
C GLU A 272 0.20 15.08 26.50
N LYS A 273 1.30 15.78 26.80
CA LYS A 273 1.26 17.16 27.27
C LYS A 273 0.89 18.17 26.17
N LEU A 274 1.30 17.91 24.93
CA LEU A 274 1.29 18.92 23.86
C LEU A 274 0.24 18.68 22.79
N PHE A 275 -0.26 17.46 22.61
CA PHE A 275 -1.11 17.13 21.48
C PHE A 275 -2.42 17.94 21.51
N PRO A 276 -2.83 18.59 20.40
CA PRO A 276 -4.02 19.43 20.39
C PRO A 276 -5.31 18.63 20.59
N THR A 277 -6.06 18.95 21.64
CA THR A 277 -7.34 18.28 21.98
C THR A 277 -8.53 18.75 21.16
N CYS A 278 -8.39 19.86 20.43
CA CYS A 278 -9.44 20.47 19.60
C CYS A 278 -9.58 19.82 18.21
N LEU A 279 -8.73 18.85 17.86
CA LEU A 279 -8.74 18.21 16.54
C LEU A 279 -9.60 16.95 16.52
N LEU A 280 -10.42 16.82 15.49
CA LEU A 280 -11.20 15.64 15.15
C LEU A 280 -10.52 14.91 14.00
N VAL A 281 -10.87 13.64 13.81
CA VAL A 281 -10.36 12.84 12.68
C VAL A 281 -10.66 13.52 11.35
N SER A 282 -11.81 14.21 11.24
CA SER A 282 -12.19 15.00 10.09
C SER A 282 -11.21 16.14 9.73
N HIS A 283 -10.35 16.55 10.65
CA HIS A 283 -9.34 17.59 10.46
C HIS A 283 -7.94 17.04 10.12
N ALA A 284 -7.74 15.70 10.10
CA ALA A 284 -6.42 15.08 10.00
C ALA A 284 -5.68 15.46 8.71
N TYR A 285 -6.35 15.38 7.57
CA TYR A 285 -5.75 15.73 6.28
C TYR A 285 -5.41 17.23 6.20
N SER A 286 -6.34 18.10 6.60
CA SER A 286 -6.13 19.54 6.64
C SER A 286 -4.97 19.94 7.56
N CYS A 287 -4.82 19.25 8.70
CA CYS A 287 -3.69 19.40 9.61
C CYS A 287 -2.36 19.04 8.94
N TYR A 288 -2.32 17.92 8.22
CA TYR A 288 -1.13 17.49 7.49
C TYR A 288 -0.72 18.50 6.41
N ILE A 289 -1.67 18.99 5.61
CA ILE A 289 -1.42 19.99 4.58
C ILE A 289 -0.89 21.28 5.20
N PHE A 290 -1.56 21.80 6.23
CA PHE A 290 -1.15 23.02 6.92
C PHE A 290 0.29 22.95 7.45
N ILE A 291 0.66 21.86 8.12
CA ILE A 291 2.00 21.69 8.66
C ILE A 291 3.06 21.65 7.55
N ASN A 292 2.79 20.92 6.45
CA ASN A 292 3.73 20.84 5.33
C ASN A 292 3.91 22.18 4.62
N GLU A 293 2.84 22.95 4.42
CA GLU A 293 2.93 24.29 3.87
C GLU A 293 3.80 25.21 4.74
N GLU A 294 3.65 25.17 6.06
CA GLU A 294 4.48 25.94 6.98
C GLU A 294 5.96 25.49 6.96
N ILE A 295 6.21 24.17 6.86
CA ILE A 295 7.56 23.62 6.68
C ILE A 295 8.20 24.19 5.40
N GLU A 296 7.48 24.19 4.27
CA GLU A 296 8.01 24.72 3.00
C GLU A 296 8.25 26.22 3.06
N LYS A 297 7.31 27.00 3.61
CA LYS A 297 7.49 28.46 3.82
C LYS A 297 8.75 28.77 4.63
N ILE A 298 9.03 27.98 5.66
CA ILE A 298 10.21 28.18 6.51
C ILE A 298 11.49 27.78 5.79
N LYS A 299 11.49 26.66 5.03
CA LYS A 299 12.62 26.27 4.19
C LYS A 299 12.97 27.35 3.16
N GLU A 300 11.96 27.93 2.50
CA GLU A 300 12.18 29.02 1.54
C GLU A 300 12.80 30.26 2.19
N LYS A 301 12.32 30.66 3.37
CA LYS A 301 12.87 31.79 4.13
C LYS A 301 14.35 31.54 4.48
N GLN A 302 14.66 30.36 5.04
CA GLN A 302 16.02 29.98 5.38
C GLN A 302 16.95 29.95 4.16
N ASN A 303 16.45 29.47 3.01
CA ASN A 303 17.22 29.44 1.76
C ASN A 303 17.49 30.86 1.21
N LYS A 304 16.52 31.78 1.31
CA LYS A 304 16.71 33.20 0.94
C LYS A 304 17.77 33.85 1.84
N GLU A 305 17.70 33.64 3.15
CA GLU A 305 18.67 34.16 4.13
C GLU A 305 20.09 33.61 3.91
N LYS A 306 20.24 32.32 3.61
CA LYS A 306 21.54 31.72 3.26
C LYS A 306 22.12 32.37 2.00
N LYS A 307 21.33 32.54 0.94
CA LYS A 307 21.77 33.18 -0.32
C LYS A 307 22.19 34.64 -0.14
N LEU A 308 21.59 35.36 0.82
CA LEU A 308 22.00 36.72 1.18
C LEU A 308 23.35 36.76 1.91
N LYS A 309 23.63 35.78 2.77
CA LYS A 309 24.92 35.67 3.49
C LYS A 309 26.11 35.29 2.60
N PHE A 310 25.89 34.60 1.48
CA PHE A 310 26.95 34.24 0.52
C PHE A 310 27.21 35.32 -0.57
N LYS A 311 26.45 36.43 -0.55
CA LYS A 311 26.63 37.58 -1.46
C LYS A 311 27.34 38.77 -0.81
N LEU A 312 27.79 38.62 0.44
CA LEU A 312 28.59 39.57 1.22
C LEU A 312 30.00 39.00 1.41
#